data_AF-A0A1Q5DGX6-F1
#
_entry.id   AF-A0A1Q5DGX6-F1
#
_cell.length_a   1.000
_cell.length_b   1.000
_cell.length_c   1.000
_cell.angle_alpha   90.00
_cell.angle_beta   90.00
_cell.angle_gamma   90.00
#
_symmetry.space_group_name_H-M   'P 1'
#
loop_
_entity.id
_entity.type
_entity.pdbx_description
1 polymer ?
#
loop_
_entity_poly.entity_id
_entity_poly.type
_entity_poly.pdbx_seq_one_letter_code
_entity_poly.pdbx_strand_id
1 'polypeptide(L)'
;MNIMTDSLGAGRSVPVAKKQTGIADLQSQYEGKVLALVVRDLAPVDPKAGEGIVMELVTRVWGMAERHAATAGRTTWAHLSWFAHHVVANRQQTAGC
;
A
#
# COMPACT_ATOMS: atom_id res chain seq x y z
N MET A 1 -40.13 -48.88 0.96
CA MET A 1 -39.69 -48.41 -0.37
C MET A 1 -39.44 -46.92 -0.27
N ASN A 2 -38.22 -46.52 -0.60
CA ASN A 2 -37.63 -45.17 -0.66
C ASN A 2 -38.56 -44.17 -1.38
N ILE A 3 -38.47 -42.83 -1.22
CA ILE A 3 -37.30 -41.99 -1.45
C ILE A 3 -37.43 -40.67 -0.66
N MET A 4 -36.36 -40.37 0.06
CA MET A 4 -36.05 -39.13 0.77
C MET A 4 -36.07 -37.93 -0.19
N THR A 5 -36.78 -36.87 0.19
CA THR A 5 -36.67 -35.55 -0.44
C THR A 5 -35.47 -34.82 0.15
N ASP A 6 -34.26 -35.19 -0.27
CA ASP A 6 -33.07 -34.39 0.01
C ASP A 6 -33.04 -33.21 -0.97
N SER A 7 -33.39 -32.04 -0.45
CA SER A 7 -33.28 -30.76 -1.16
C SER A 7 -31.80 -30.43 -1.33
N LEU A 8 -31.24 -30.86 -2.45
CA LEU A 8 -29.89 -30.53 -2.88
C LEU A 8 -29.74 -29.02 -3.10
N GLY A 9 -28.75 -28.43 -2.41
CA GLY A 9 -27.94 -27.37 -3.03
C GLY A 9 -28.15 -25.93 -2.56
N ALA A 10 -28.43 -25.69 -1.27
CA ALA A 10 -28.13 -24.39 -0.66
C ALA A 10 -26.62 -24.25 -0.49
N GLY A 11 -25.98 -23.49 -1.37
CA GLY A 11 -24.55 -23.20 -1.26
C GLY A 11 -23.90 -22.91 -2.60
N ARG A 12 -24.40 -21.90 -3.31
CA ARG A 12 -23.58 -21.20 -4.29
C ARG A 12 -22.38 -20.61 -3.53
N SER A 13 -21.31 -21.39 -3.41
CA SER A 13 -19.98 -20.89 -3.11
C SER A 13 -19.56 -20.04 -4.32
N VAL A 14 -20.04 -18.80 -4.36
CA VAL A 14 -19.40 -17.79 -5.18
C VAL A 14 -17.97 -17.70 -4.65
N PRO A 15 -16.93 -18.01 -5.45
CA PRO A 15 -15.63 -17.49 -5.13
C PRO A 15 -15.82 -15.98 -5.20
N VAL A 16 -15.98 -15.33 -4.04
CA VAL A 16 -15.68 -13.90 -3.93
C VAL A 16 -14.21 -13.85 -4.30
N ALA A 17 -13.95 -13.64 -5.59
CA ALA A 17 -12.64 -13.28 -6.07
C ALA A 17 -12.24 -12.11 -5.19
N LYS A 18 -11.32 -12.37 -4.24
CA LYS A 18 -10.73 -11.33 -3.42
C LYS A 18 -10.09 -10.41 -4.44
N LYS A 19 -10.79 -9.35 -4.84
CA LYS A 19 -10.26 -8.32 -5.72
C LYS A 19 -9.04 -7.82 -4.96
N GLN A 20 -7.87 -8.31 -5.35
CA GLN A 20 -6.61 -7.74 -4.89
C GLN A 20 -6.71 -6.29 -5.33
N THR A 21 -6.90 -5.39 -4.37
CA THR A 21 -6.88 -3.97 -4.63
C THR A 21 -5.54 -3.69 -5.28
N GLY A 22 -5.55 -3.45 -6.59
CA GLY A 22 -4.32 -3.29 -7.34
C GLY A 22 -3.57 -2.06 -6.84
N ILE A 23 -2.27 -1.99 -7.11
CA ILE A 23 -1.49 -0.79 -6.77
C ILE A 23 -2.11 0.46 -7.41
N ALA A 24 -2.66 0.36 -8.61
CA ALA A 24 -3.39 1.45 -9.27
C ALA A 24 -4.62 1.93 -8.46
N ASP A 25 -5.40 0.99 -7.90
CA ASP A 25 -6.54 1.33 -7.02
C ASP A 25 -6.07 2.04 -5.75
N LEU A 26 -4.92 1.61 -5.20
CA LEU A 26 -4.34 2.22 -4.01
C LEU A 26 -3.75 3.61 -4.31
N GLN A 27 -3.10 3.79 -5.44
CA GLN A 27 -2.61 5.09 -5.90
C GLN A 27 -3.78 6.07 -6.06
N SER A 28 -4.83 5.69 -6.78
CA SER A 28 -6.02 6.54 -6.93
C SER A 28 -6.65 6.95 -5.59
N GLN A 29 -6.62 6.07 -4.58
CA GLN A 29 -7.19 6.35 -3.26
C GLN A 29 -6.28 7.14 -2.33
N TYR A 30 -4.96 6.96 -2.42
CA TYR A 30 -4.01 7.39 -1.39
C TYR A 30 -2.87 8.25 -1.90
N GLU A 31 -2.77 8.55 -3.19
CA GLU A 31 -1.68 9.38 -3.77
C GLU A 31 -1.46 10.68 -3.00
N GLY A 32 -2.50 11.51 -2.86
CA GLY A 32 -2.39 12.77 -2.12
C GLY A 32 -2.05 12.58 -0.63
N LYS A 33 -2.49 11.47 -0.01
CA LYS A 33 -2.19 11.15 1.40
C LYS A 33 -0.75 10.69 1.58
N VAL A 34 -0.23 9.89 0.65
CA VAL A 34 1.18 9.46 0.65
C VAL A 34 2.08 10.67 0.42
N LEU A 35 1.75 11.54 -0.54
CA LEU A 35 2.49 12.78 -0.77
C LEU A 35 2.51 13.66 0.48
N ALA A 36 1.34 13.95 1.07
CA ALA A 36 1.25 14.77 2.27
C ALA A 36 2.02 14.17 3.46
N LEU A 37 1.99 12.84 3.60
CA LEU A 37 2.71 12.14 4.65
C LEU A 37 4.23 12.25 4.47
N VAL A 38 4.73 12.01 3.25
CA VAL A 38 6.16 12.15 2.93
C VAL A 38 6.63 13.59 3.16
N VAL A 39 5.88 14.59 2.69
CA VAL A 39 6.21 16.01 2.93
C VAL A 39 6.27 16.33 4.42
N ARG A 40 5.25 15.91 5.19
CA ARG A 40 5.17 16.15 6.63
C ARG A 40 6.35 15.54 7.38
N ASP A 41 6.69 14.29 7.06
CA ASP A 41 7.74 13.56 7.78
C ASP A 41 9.15 13.98 7.32
N LEU A 42 9.29 14.42 6.06
CA LEU A 42 10.55 14.91 5.52
C LEU A 42 10.88 16.32 6.03
N ALA A 43 9.90 17.20 6.21
CA ALA A 43 10.10 18.57 6.65
C ALA A 43 11.02 18.74 7.88
N PRO A 44 10.89 17.97 8.98
CA PRO A 44 11.81 18.05 10.12
C PRO A 44 13.19 17.41 9.86
N VAL A 45 13.31 16.52 8.88
CA VAL A 45 14.55 15.77 8.57
C VAL A 45 15.42 16.52 7.57
N ASP A 46 14.81 17.08 6.52
CA ASP A 46 15.47 17.79 5.44
C ASP A 46 14.58 18.95 4.96
N PRO A 47 14.56 20.09 5.67
CA PRO A 47 13.71 21.22 5.35
C PRO A 47 14.08 21.93 4.04
N LYS A 48 15.24 21.60 3.45
CA LYS A 48 15.70 22.12 2.16
C LYS A 48 15.39 21.16 1.01
N ALA A 49 14.77 20.02 1.29
CA ALA A 49 14.37 19.08 0.26
C ALA A 49 13.39 19.73 -0.71
N GLY A 50 13.80 19.85 -1.97
CA GLY A 50 12.94 20.31 -3.05
C GLY A 50 11.94 19.24 -3.49
N GLU A 51 11.04 19.63 -4.37
CA GLU A 51 10.01 18.76 -4.96
C GLU A 51 10.59 17.47 -5.55
N GLY A 52 11.75 17.53 -6.21
CA GLY A 52 12.40 16.36 -6.78
C GLY A 52 12.71 15.26 -5.74
N ILE A 53 13.18 15.66 -4.55
CA ILE A 53 13.47 14.70 -3.46
C ILE A 53 12.16 14.13 -2.91
N VAL A 54 11.14 14.96 -2.73
CA VAL A 54 9.82 14.51 -2.28
C VAL A 54 9.26 13.46 -3.24
N MET A 55 9.28 13.74 -4.54
CA MET A 55 8.78 12.82 -5.56
C MET A 55 9.60 11.53 -5.68
N GLU A 56 10.93 11.60 -5.47
CA GLU A 56 11.77 10.42 -5.38
C GLU A 56 11.34 9.52 -4.21
N LEU A 57 11.13 10.09 -3.02
CA LEU A 57 10.69 9.34 -1.85
C LEU A 57 9.28 8.76 -2.04
N VAL A 58 8.34 9.52 -2.59
CA VAL A 58 7.00 9.02 -2.96
C VAL A 58 7.09 7.86 -3.93
N THR A 59 7.96 7.94 -4.95
CA THR A 59 8.20 6.86 -5.90
C THR A 59 8.73 5.60 -5.19
N ARG A 60 9.65 5.78 -4.23
CA ARG A 60 10.16 4.66 -3.41
C ARG A 60 9.06 4.01 -2.58
N VAL A 61 8.13 4.78 -2.00
CA VAL A 61 6.97 4.24 -1.26
C VAL A 61 6.12 3.34 -2.16
N TRP A 62 5.77 3.80 -3.36
CA TRP A 62 4.97 3.01 -4.30
C TRP A 62 5.72 1.77 -4.81
N GLY A 63 7.02 1.88 -5.08
CA GLY A 63 7.84 0.71 -5.42
C GLY A 63 7.93 -0.33 -4.28
N MET A 64 7.92 0.10 -3.01
CA MET A 64 7.81 -0.81 -1.87
C MET A 64 6.42 -1.47 -1.80
N ALA A 65 5.36 -0.69 -2.05
CA ALA A 65 4.00 -1.19 -2.08
C ALA A 65 3.80 -2.26 -3.17
N GLU A 66 4.35 -2.05 -4.36
CA GLU A 66 4.35 -3.02 -5.47
C GLU A 66 5.05 -4.32 -5.09
N ARG A 67 6.27 -4.23 -4.56
CA ARG A 67 7.02 -5.42 -4.11
C ARG A 67 6.29 -6.16 -2.99
N HIS A 68 5.67 -5.44 -2.06
CA HIS A 68 4.88 -6.04 -0.99
C HIS A 68 3.61 -6.71 -1.51
N ALA A 69 2.88 -6.07 -2.44
CA ALA A 69 1.69 -6.66 -3.05
C ALA A 69 2.03 -7.95 -3.80
N ALA A 70 3.18 -7.99 -4.49
CA ALA A 70 3.66 -9.17 -5.21
C ALA A 70 4.02 -10.36 -4.29
N THR A 71 4.38 -10.11 -3.03
CA THR A 71 4.94 -11.14 -2.12
C THR A 71 4.01 -11.50 -0.97
N ALA A 72 3.36 -10.52 -0.34
CA ALA A 72 2.48 -10.67 0.81
C ALA A 72 0.99 -10.52 0.47
N GLY A 73 0.67 -10.19 -0.78
CA GLY A 73 -0.70 -10.08 -1.29
C GLY A 73 -1.35 -8.72 -1.02
N ARG A 74 -1.86 -8.47 0.19
CA ARG A 74 -2.73 -7.30 0.45
C ARG A 74 -1.96 -6.11 1.02
N THR A 75 -1.81 -5.07 0.21
CA THR A 75 -1.35 -3.75 0.67
C THR A 75 -2.53 -2.94 1.23
N THR A 76 -2.31 -2.25 2.35
CA THR A 76 -3.30 -1.40 3.01
C THR A 76 -2.69 -0.04 3.33
N TRP A 77 -3.51 0.92 3.76
CA TRP A 77 -3.03 2.22 4.23
C TRP A 77 -1.95 2.10 5.31
N ALA A 78 -2.09 1.17 6.27
CA ALA A 78 -1.11 0.97 7.33
C ALA A 78 0.28 0.58 6.77
N HIS A 79 0.32 -0.22 5.71
CA HIS A 79 1.56 -0.57 5.03
C HIS A 79 2.14 0.65 4.30
N LEU A 80 1.30 1.42 3.59
CA LEU A 80 1.74 2.64 2.89
C LEU A 80 2.32 3.68 3.85
N SER A 81 1.66 3.91 4.99
CA SER A 81 2.18 4.84 6.00
C SER A 81 3.50 4.36 6.59
N TRP A 82 3.63 3.05 6.84
CA TRP A 82 4.89 2.49 7.31
C TRP A 82 6.01 2.63 6.27
N PHE A 83 5.73 2.38 4.99
CA PHE A 83 6.70 2.60 3.91
C PHE A 83 7.13 4.06 3.80
N ALA A 84 6.21 5.02 3.92
CA ALA A 84 6.52 6.45 3.92
C ALA A 84 7.47 6.83 5.07
N HIS A 85 7.17 6.38 6.28
CA HIS A 85 8.08 6.57 7.43
C HIS A 85 9.45 5.93 7.18
N HIS A 86 9.48 4.70 6.64
CA HIS A 86 10.72 3.97 6.40
C HIS A 86 11.63 4.66 5.37
N VAL A 87 11.08 5.16 4.26
CA VAL A 87 11.90 5.84 3.23
C VAL A 87 12.47 7.17 3.73
N VAL A 88 11.73 7.91 4.55
CA VAL A 88 12.19 9.17 5.17
C VAL A 88 13.27 8.89 6.22
N ALA A 89 13.06 7.90 7.09
CA ALA A 89 14.05 7.50 8.09
C ALA A 89 15.37 7.05 7.47
N ASN A 90 15.33 6.28 6.38
CA ASN A 90 16.55 5.87 5.67
C ASN A 90 17.28 7.06 5.03
N ARG A 91 16.55 8.10 4.60
CA ARG A 91 17.19 9.33 4.09
C ARG A 91 17.97 10.06 5.18
N GLN A 92 17.43 10.14 6.39
CA GLN A 92 18.11 10.75 7.52
C GLN A 92 19.48 10.09 7.78
N GLN A 93 19.53 8.76 7.67
CA GLN A 93 20.78 8.00 7.84
C GLN A 93 21.81 8.34 6.76
N THR A 94 21.39 8.55 5.52
CA THR A 94 22.29 8.92 4.41
C THR A 94 22.73 10.39 4.42
N ALA A 95 21.92 11.29 4.96
CA ALA A 95 22.23 12.73 5.01
C ALA A 95 23.12 13.12 6.21
N GLY A 96 23.23 12.26 7.21
CA GLY A 96 24.10 12.44 8.39
C GLY A 96 25.50 11.86 8.25
N CYS A 97 25.86 11.31 7.08
CA CYS A 97 27.21 10.86 6.73
C CYS A 97 27.93 11.93 5.90
#